data_AF-A0A6A5VFM9-F1
#
_entry.id   AF-A0A6A5VFM9-F1
#
_cell.length_a   1.000
_cell.length_b   1.000
_cell.length_c   1.000
_cell.angle_alpha   90.00
_cell.angle_beta   90.00
_cell.angle_gamma   90.00
#
_symmetry.space_group_name_H-M   'P 1'
#
loop_
_entity.id
_entity.type
_entity.pdbx_description
1 polymer ?
#
loop_
_entity_poly.entity_id
_entity_poly.type
_entity_poly.pdbx_seq_one_letter_code
_entity_poly.pdbx_strand_id
1 'polypeptide(L)'
;MPARILRWTYGRQTLPPLSDLVTTASNRILQLAKTIHTNTELINAHLTSQGQPTPSLAADNPPTVLFGHGHQIDVARQAVVVATDELQALMLGTTGLLSSLFHNSLLSVQAIIRFNLIDFPEGKDEVSFGELAANCGQNEEEVRRLLRHAMAYRIFCEPIKGYVAHTAASKCLADDPLMKAWLGFATEELWPSAVKTVDALQRWLDVQEPNQTAFNIAHETEPLFR
;
A
#
# COMPACT_ATOMS: atom_id res chain seq x y z
N MET A 1 -0.88 -10.73 -29.26
CA MET A 1 -0.69 -11.28 -27.91
C MET A 1 -1.55 -10.45 -26.96
N PRO A 2 -2.58 -11.02 -26.30
CA PRO A 2 -3.46 -10.20 -25.47
C PRO A 2 -2.79 -9.94 -24.12
N ALA A 3 -2.73 -8.66 -23.74
CA ALA A 3 -2.29 -8.20 -22.44
C ALA A 3 -3.15 -8.83 -21.35
N ARG A 4 -2.52 -9.60 -20.45
CA ARG A 4 -3.15 -10.07 -19.22
C ARG A 4 -3.43 -8.84 -18.36
N ILE A 5 -4.69 -8.44 -18.29
CA ILE A 5 -5.19 -7.46 -17.32
C ILE A 5 -4.87 -8.03 -15.93
N LEU A 6 -3.92 -7.42 -15.23
CA LEU A 6 -3.64 -7.68 -13.83
C LEU A 6 -4.91 -7.34 -13.04
N ARG A 7 -5.60 -8.38 -12.56
CA ARG A 7 -6.78 -8.25 -11.71
C ARG A 7 -6.28 -7.85 -10.32
N TRP A 8 -6.26 -6.55 -10.03
CA TRP A 8 -6.02 -6.04 -8.69
C TRP A 8 -7.24 -6.30 -7.82
N THR A 9 -7.36 -7.49 -7.25
CA THR A 9 -8.31 -7.72 -6.16
C THR A 9 -7.74 -7.05 -4.92
N TYR A 10 -8.34 -5.94 -4.48
CA TYR A 10 -8.09 -5.37 -3.15
C TYR A 10 -8.35 -6.49 -2.12
N GLY A 11 -7.28 -6.95 -1.50
CA GLY A 11 -7.22 -8.19 -0.74
C GLY A 11 -7.70 -8.07 0.69
N ARG A 12 -9.00 -7.80 0.89
CA ARG A 12 -9.69 -8.34 2.07
C ARG A 12 -10.69 -9.37 1.58
N GLN A 13 -10.46 -10.64 1.91
CA GLN A 13 -11.50 -11.65 1.72
C GLN A 13 -12.74 -11.21 2.52
N THR A 14 -13.92 -11.46 1.96
CA THR A 14 -15.18 -11.25 2.66
C THR A 14 -15.14 -12.00 3.99
N LEU A 15 -15.51 -11.33 5.10
CA LEU A 15 -15.60 -11.98 6.40
C LEU A 15 -16.46 -13.24 6.29
N PRO A 16 -16.06 -14.37 6.93
CA PRO A 16 -16.89 -15.55 6.97
C PRO A 16 -18.22 -15.25 7.71
N PRO A 17 -19.30 -16.00 7.42
CA PRO A 17 -20.60 -15.78 8.06
C PRO A 17 -20.50 -15.86 9.59
N LEU A 18 -21.38 -15.13 10.29
CA LEU A 18 -21.39 -15.01 11.76
C LEU A 18 -21.41 -16.36 12.51
N SER A 19 -21.96 -17.41 11.89
CA SER A 19 -21.93 -18.79 12.42
C SER A 19 -20.52 -19.34 12.62
N ASP A 20 -19.57 -18.91 11.78
CA ASP A 20 -18.19 -19.38 11.76
C ASP A 20 -17.29 -18.56 12.70
N LEU A 21 -17.78 -17.41 13.17
CA LEU A 21 -17.13 -16.58 14.19
C LEU A 21 -17.32 -17.14 15.63
N VAL A 22 -18.28 -18.06 15.82
CA VAL A 22 -18.68 -18.58 17.15
C VAL A 22 -18.22 -20.04 17.38
N THR A 23 -17.48 -20.64 16.45
CA THR A 23 -17.02 -22.02 16.65
C THR A 23 -16.04 -22.09 17.82
N THR A 24 -16.28 -23.03 18.75
CA THR A 24 -15.34 -23.40 19.83
C THR A 24 -13.99 -23.73 19.21
N ALA A 25 -13.13 -22.72 19.16
CA ALA A 25 -11.98 -22.70 18.30
C ALA A 25 -10.95 -23.72 18.78
N SER A 26 -10.69 -24.73 17.97
CA SER A 26 -9.29 -25.15 17.80
C SER A 26 -8.48 -23.86 17.61
N ASN A 27 -7.60 -23.55 18.57
CA ASN A 27 -6.92 -22.26 18.75
C ASN A 27 -6.58 -21.55 17.41
N ARG A 28 -7.45 -20.61 16.98
CA ARG A 28 -7.39 -19.97 15.65
C ARG A 28 -6.07 -19.24 15.43
N ILE A 29 -5.54 -18.60 16.48
CA ILE A 29 -4.24 -17.92 16.45
C ILE A 29 -3.12 -18.92 16.10
N LEU A 30 -3.13 -20.11 16.70
CA LEU A 30 -2.16 -21.17 16.37
C LEU A 30 -2.35 -21.73 14.96
N GLN A 31 -3.60 -21.84 14.47
CA GLN A 31 -3.86 -22.25 13.10
C GLN A 31 -3.32 -21.24 12.08
N LEU A 32 -3.52 -19.95 12.32
CA LEU A 32 -2.98 -18.88 11.47
C LEU A 32 -1.45 -18.90 11.46
N ALA A 33 -0.82 -19.03 12.63
CA ALA A 33 0.62 -19.17 12.74
C ALA A 33 1.16 -20.37 11.94
N LYS A 34 0.48 -21.52 12.02
CA LYS A 34 0.83 -22.71 11.22
C LYS A 34 0.67 -22.46 9.72
N THR A 35 -0.42 -21.81 9.30
CA THR A 35 -0.66 -21.44 7.89
C THR A 35 0.44 -20.52 7.37
N ILE A 36 0.84 -19.51 8.14
CA ILE A 36 1.95 -18.61 7.79
C ILE A 36 3.22 -19.43 7.59
N HIS A 37 3.61 -20.23 8.59
CA HIS A 37 4.83 -21.03 8.56
C HIS A 37 4.90 -21.99 7.36
N THR A 38 3.87 -22.82 7.17
CA THR A 38 3.86 -23.82 6.09
C THR A 38 3.93 -23.19 4.70
N ASN A 39 3.23 -22.07 4.49
CA ASN A 39 3.24 -21.41 3.19
C ASN A 39 4.53 -20.60 2.95
N THR A 40 5.13 -19.99 3.97
CA THR A 40 6.42 -19.31 3.81
C THR A 40 7.56 -20.30 3.56
N GLU A 41 7.54 -21.48 4.19
CA GLU A 41 8.49 -22.56 3.88
C GLU A 41 8.38 -23.02 2.42
N LEU A 42 7.16 -23.23 1.92
CA LEU A 42 6.91 -23.60 0.53
C LEU A 42 7.47 -22.54 -0.44
N ILE A 43 7.17 -21.27 -0.20
CA ILE A 43 7.65 -20.15 -1.03
C ILE A 43 9.18 -20.08 -0.99
N ASN A 44 9.78 -20.15 0.21
CA ASN A 44 11.22 -20.07 0.37
C ASN A 44 11.95 -21.23 -0.31
N ALA A 45 11.46 -22.45 -0.16
CA ALA A 45 12.00 -23.63 -0.83
C ALA A 45 11.92 -23.48 -2.35
N HIS A 46 10.80 -22.98 -2.88
CA HIS A 46 10.62 -22.73 -4.30
C HIS A 46 11.63 -21.72 -4.83
N LEU A 47 11.75 -20.54 -4.20
CA LEU A 47 12.70 -19.50 -4.63
C LEU A 47 14.15 -19.98 -4.58
N THR A 48 14.53 -20.65 -3.48
CA THR A 48 15.88 -21.22 -3.31
C THR A 48 16.18 -22.26 -4.38
N SER A 49 15.23 -23.13 -4.72
CA SER A 49 15.42 -24.15 -5.77
C SER A 49 15.63 -23.56 -7.16
N GLN A 50 15.13 -22.34 -7.39
CA GLN A 50 15.28 -21.59 -8.65
C GLN A 50 16.47 -20.62 -8.64
N GLY A 51 17.28 -20.59 -7.56
CA GLY A 51 18.38 -19.64 -7.41
C GLY A 51 17.93 -18.18 -7.31
N GLN A 52 16.66 -17.94 -6.96
CA GLN A 52 16.10 -16.59 -6.79
C GLN A 52 16.44 -16.04 -5.41
N PRO A 53 16.60 -14.71 -5.26
CA PRO A 53 16.78 -14.09 -3.96
C PRO A 53 15.52 -14.25 -3.10
N THR A 54 15.72 -14.21 -1.78
CA THR A 54 14.59 -14.14 -0.85
C THR A 54 14.01 -12.71 -0.81
N PRO A 55 12.70 -12.55 -0.57
CA PRO A 55 12.09 -11.22 -0.52
C PRO A 55 12.67 -10.38 0.63
N SER A 56 12.95 -9.12 0.35
CA SER A 56 13.44 -8.15 1.34
C SER A 56 12.83 -6.76 1.13
N LEU A 57 13.05 -5.86 2.10
CA LEU A 57 12.68 -4.44 1.97
C LEU A 57 13.82 -3.59 1.38
N ALA A 58 14.98 -4.17 1.07
CA ALA A 58 16.11 -3.43 0.54
C ALA A 58 15.85 -2.93 -0.89
N ALA A 59 16.49 -1.83 -1.30
CA ALA A 59 16.27 -1.19 -2.60
C ALA A 59 16.61 -2.08 -3.79
N ASP A 60 17.49 -3.07 -3.60
CA ASP A 60 17.91 -4.04 -4.60
C ASP A 60 16.95 -5.24 -4.74
N ASN A 61 15.91 -5.33 -3.91
CA ASN A 61 14.92 -6.39 -4.00
C ASN A 61 14.12 -6.29 -5.31
N PRO A 62 14.15 -7.32 -6.18
CA PRO A 62 13.43 -7.27 -7.45
C PRO A 62 11.90 -7.09 -7.24
N PRO A 63 11.23 -6.15 -7.94
CA PRO A 63 9.80 -5.91 -7.77
C PRO A 63 8.93 -7.15 -8.00
N THR A 64 9.39 -8.07 -8.85
CA THR A 64 8.68 -9.29 -9.23
C THR A 64 9.12 -10.53 -8.46
N VAL A 65 9.95 -10.43 -7.41
CA VAL A 65 10.53 -11.59 -6.71
C VAL A 65 9.50 -12.59 -6.15
N LEU A 66 8.27 -12.14 -5.90
CA LEU A 66 7.17 -12.98 -5.40
C LEU A 66 6.12 -13.34 -6.46
N PHE A 67 6.32 -12.96 -7.72
CA PHE A 67 5.30 -13.05 -8.77
C PHE A 67 5.80 -13.83 -9.99
N GLY A 68 4.87 -14.54 -10.65
CA GLY A 68 5.20 -15.29 -11.87
C GLY A 68 5.72 -16.71 -11.63
N HIS A 69 5.60 -17.23 -10.42
CA HIS A 69 6.03 -18.59 -10.05
C HIS A 69 4.95 -19.67 -10.23
N GLY A 70 3.76 -19.28 -10.71
CA GLY A 70 2.65 -20.19 -11.00
C GLY A 70 1.63 -20.29 -9.87
N HIS A 71 0.49 -20.91 -10.19
CA HIS A 71 -0.71 -20.90 -9.36
C HIS A 71 -0.49 -21.36 -7.91
N GLN A 72 0.31 -22.41 -7.71
CA GLN A 72 0.57 -22.95 -6.36
C GLN A 72 1.26 -21.93 -5.45
N ILE A 73 2.29 -21.25 -5.97
CA ILE A 73 3.04 -20.25 -5.21
C ILE A 73 2.20 -18.98 -5.01
N ASP A 74 1.40 -18.60 -6.01
CA ASP A 74 0.48 -17.46 -5.89
C ASP A 74 -0.56 -17.69 -4.79
N VAL A 75 -1.13 -18.90 -4.71
CA VAL A 75 -2.06 -19.30 -3.64
C VAL A 75 -1.38 -19.30 -2.27
N ALA A 76 -0.17 -19.85 -2.16
CA ALA A 76 0.59 -19.85 -0.92
C ALA A 76 0.92 -18.43 -0.44
N ARG A 77 1.38 -17.55 -1.33
CA ARG A 77 1.64 -16.14 -1.05
C ARG A 77 0.38 -15.45 -0.55
N GLN A 78 -0.76 -15.66 -1.22
CA GLN A 78 -2.02 -15.06 -0.81
C GLN A 78 -2.48 -15.58 0.56
N ALA A 79 -2.29 -16.87 0.85
CA ALA A 79 -2.60 -17.45 2.15
C ALA A 79 -1.79 -16.81 3.28
N VAL A 80 -0.49 -16.54 3.07
CA VAL A 80 0.35 -15.82 4.04
C VAL A 80 -0.18 -14.40 4.29
N VAL A 81 -0.51 -13.66 3.22
CA VAL A 81 -1.03 -12.29 3.33
C VAL A 81 -2.33 -12.25 4.14
N VAL A 82 -3.29 -13.11 3.80
CA VAL A 82 -4.59 -13.18 4.50
C VAL A 82 -4.42 -13.60 5.95
N ALA A 83 -3.60 -14.63 6.20
CA ALA A 83 -3.39 -15.10 7.57
C ALA A 83 -2.66 -14.07 8.45
N THR A 84 -1.77 -13.26 7.86
CA THR A 84 -1.08 -12.17 8.57
C THR A 84 -2.04 -11.03 8.91
N ASP A 85 -2.92 -10.65 7.98
CA ASP A 85 -3.96 -9.63 8.22
C ASP A 85 -4.92 -10.06 9.35
N GLU A 86 -5.43 -11.29 9.30
CA GLU A 86 -6.32 -11.82 10.34
C GLU A 86 -5.61 -11.96 11.69
N LEU A 87 -4.36 -12.46 11.69
CA LEU A 87 -3.59 -12.58 12.92
C LEU A 87 -3.31 -11.21 13.53
N GLN A 88 -2.95 -10.21 12.71
CA GLN A 88 -2.78 -8.83 13.17
C GLN A 88 -4.06 -8.28 13.79
N ALA A 89 -5.20 -8.49 13.14
CA ALA A 89 -6.51 -8.09 13.65
C ALA A 89 -6.82 -8.70 15.03
N LEU A 90 -6.59 -10.02 15.18
CA LEU A 90 -6.79 -10.72 16.44
C LEU A 90 -5.84 -10.23 17.55
N MET A 91 -4.58 -9.96 17.21
CA MET A 91 -3.58 -9.48 18.18
C MET A 91 -3.80 -8.05 18.63
N LEU A 92 -4.36 -7.19 17.77
CA LEU A 92 -4.74 -5.82 18.13
C LEU A 92 -5.96 -5.79 19.06
N GLY A 93 -6.82 -6.82 19.00
CA GLY A 93 -8.10 -6.83 19.70
C GLY A 93 -9.06 -5.75 19.17
N THR A 94 -10.24 -5.63 19.79
CA THR A 94 -11.31 -4.73 19.32
C THR A 94 -10.90 -3.26 19.36
N THR A 95 -10.26 -2.81 20.45
CA THR A 95 -9.82 -1.42 20.58
C THR A 95 -8.70 -1.08 19.61
N GLY A 96 -7.70 -1.96 19.47
CA GLY A 96 -6.59 -1.76 18.54
C GLY A 96 -7.05 -1.75 17.08
N LEU A 97 -8.05 -2.56 16.74
CA LEU A 97 -8.65 -2.56 15.40
C LEU A 97 -9.28 -1.21 15.04
N LEU A 98 -10.01 -0.59 15.97
CA LEU A 98 -10.66 0.70 15.72
C LEU A 98 -9.66 1.86 15.74
N SER A 99 -8.67 1.82 16.64
CA SER A 99 -7.67 2.90 16.77
C SER A 99 -6.58 2.86 15.70
N SER A 100 -6.39 1.72 15.01
CA SER A 100 -5.42 1.56 13.91
C SER A 100 -5.95 1.98 12.54
N LEU A 101 -7.13 2.59 12.45
CA LEU A 101 -7.64 3.16 11.20
C LEU A 101 -6.81 4.40 10.80
N PHE A 102 -5.85 4.22 9.89
CA PHE A 102 -4.90 5.24 9.47
C PHE A 102 -5.49 6.24 8.46
N HIS A 103 -6.19 7.26 8.95
CA HIS A 103 -6.79 8.33 8.15
C HIS A 103 -5.77 9.13 7.32
N ASN A 104 -4.50 9.14 7.73
CA ASN A 104 -3.42 9.91 7.10
C ASN A 104 -2.46 9.04 6.26
N SER A 105 -2.75 7.76 6.04
CA SER A 105 -1.84 6.81 5.36
C SER A 105 -1.38 7.24 3.96
N LEU A 106 -2.23 7.96 3.21
CA LEU A 106 -1.89 8.46 1.87
C LEU A 106 -1.19 9.82 1.86
N LEU A 107 -1.14 10.54 2.98
CA LEU A 107 -0.60 11.90 3.06
C LEU A 107 0.86 11.96 2.60
N SER A 108 1.70 11.07 3.14
CA SER A 108 3.12 11.07 2.77
C SER A 108 3.33 10.63 1.33
N VAL A 109 2.49 9.73 0.81
CA VAL A 109 2.56 9.31 -0.61
C VAL A 109 2.22 10.48 -1.52
N GLN A 110 1.17 11.23 -1.22
CA GLN A 110 0.82 12.43 -1.98
C GLN A 110 1.97 13.45 -1.99
N ALA A 111 2.57 13.72 -0.82
CA ALA A 111 3.71 14.62 -0.72
C ALA A 111 4.92 14.13 -1.52
N ILE A 112 5.21 12.82 -1.46
CA ILE A 112 6.29 12.19 -2.22
C ILE A 112 6.12 12.43 -3.72
N ILE A 113 4.90 12.28 -4.25
CA ILE A 113 4.60 12.51 -5.66
C ILE A 113 4.63 14.00 -6.01
N ARG A 114 3.92 14.86 -5.27
CA ARG A 114 3.80 16.30 -5.56
C ARG A 114 5.12 17.05 -5.44
N PHE A 115 5.95 16.71 -4.45
CA PHE A 115 7.24 17.35 -4.22
C PHE A 115 8.40 16.60 -4.85
N ASN A 116 8.12 15.52 -5.60
CA ASN A 116 9.11 14.71 -6.28
C ASN A 116 10.25 14.20 -5.36
N LEU A 117 9.90 13.74 -4.16
CA LEU A 117 10.87 13.30 -3.13
C LEU A 117 11.49 11.92 -3.42
N ILE A 118 11.14 11.32 -4.56
CA ILE A 118 11.66 10.03 -5.03
C ILE A 118 12.92 10.18 -5.90
N ASP A 119 13.13 11.35 -6.52
CA ASP A 119 14.24 11.56 -7.44
C ASP A 119 15.46 12.05 -6.67
N PHE A 120 16.35 11.13 -6.34
CA PHE A 120 17.63 11.45 -5.72
C PHE A 120 18.61 12.01 -6.76
N PRO A 121 19.56 12.88 -6.35
CA PRO A 121 20.62 13.34 -7.25
C PRO A 121 21.40 12.17 -7.84
N GLU A 122 21.88 12.33 -9.08
CA GLU A 122 22.58 11.27 -9.82
C GLU A 122 23.77 10.69 -9.01
N GLY A 123 23.84 9.36 -8.96
CA GLY A 123 24.90 8.62 -8.26
C GLY A 123 24.77 8.57 -6.74
N LYS A 124 23.66 9.06 -6.15
CA LYS A 124 23.41 8.97 -4.71
C LYS A 124 22.39 7.89 -4.36
N ASP A 125 22.79 6.97 -3.49
CA ASP A 125 21.89 6.00 -2.86
C ASP A 125 21.26 6.55 -1.56
N GLU A 126 21.88 7.59 -0.99
CA GLU A 126 21.44 8.25 0.25
C GLU A 126 21.48 9.78 0.09
N VAL A 127 20.48 10.48 0.62
CA VAL A 127 20.35 11.95 0.51
C VAL A 127 19.91 12.54 1.85
N SER A 128 20.46 13.67 2.24
CA SER A 128 20.02 14.34 3.48
C SER A 128 18.62 14.93 3.35
N PHE A 129 17.89 15.07 4.46
CA PHE A 129 16.60 15.77 4.45
C PHE A 129 16.71 17.19 3.90
N GLY A 130 17.79 17.90 4.23
CA GLY A 130 18.04 19.27 3.78
C GLY A 130 18.22 19.38 2.26
N GLU A 131 18.91 18.42 1.64
CA GLU A 131 19.05 18.36 0.18
C GLU A 131 17.72 18.10 -0.52
N LEU A 132 16.92 17.14 -0.01
CA LEU A 132 15.58 16.87 -0.57
C LEU A 132 14.67 18.10 -0.44
N ALA A 133 14.70 18.77 0.72
CA ALA A 133 13.92 19.96 0.98
C ALA A 133 14.33 21.14 0.09
N ALA A 134 15.64 21.36 -0.10
CA ALA A 134 16.15 22.37 -1.02
C ALA A 134 15.74 22.09 -2.47
N ASN A 135 15.76 20.83 -2.89
CA ASN A 135 15.39 20.43 -4.26
C ASN A 135 13.91 20.68 -4.57
N CYS A 136 13.01 20.45 -3.62
CA CYS A 136 11.57 20.65 -3.79
C CYS A 136 11.04 22.00 -3.30
N GLY A 137 11.92 22.88 -2.79
CA GLY A 137 11.56 24.20 -2.28
C GLY A 137 10.68 24.17 -1.02
N GLN A 138 10.78 23.11 -0.21
CA GLN A 138 9.99 22.93 1.01
C GLN A 138 10.83 23.14 2.28
N ASN A 139 10.17 23.30 3.42
CA ASN A 139 10.84 23.35 4.71
C ASN A 139 11.40 21.97 5.09
N GLU A 140 12.65 21.92 5.55
CA GLU A 140 13.32 20.66 5.92
C GLU A 140 12.60 19.87 7.01
N GLU A 141 12.05 20.54 8.04
CA GLU A 141 11.35 19.86 9.12
C GLU A 141 10.06 19.20 8.63
N GLU A 142 9.33 19.85 7.71
CA GLU A 142 8.13 19.29 7.11
C GLU A 142 8.44 18.10 6.20
N VAL A 143 9.47 18.20 5.33
CA VAL A 143 9.94 17.07 4.53
C VAL A 143 10.37 15.90 5.42
N ARG A 144 11.11 16.18 6.50
CA ARG A 144 11.54 15.17 7.47
C ARG A 144 10.36 14.47 8.12
N ARG A 145 9.32 15.20 8.53
CA ARG A 145 8.10 14.62 9.13
C ARG A 145 7.36 13.73 8.13
N LEU A 146 7.17 14.21 6.90
CA LEU A 146 6.48 13.47 5.83
C LEU A 146 7.23 12.19 5.46
N LEU A 147 8.55 12.25 5.31
CA LEU A 147 9.35 11.08 4.97
C LEU A 147 9.43 10.07 6.13
N ARG A 148 9.55 10.51 7.39
CA ARG A 148 9.46 9.60 8.54
C ARG A 148 8.09 8.94 8.67
N HIS A 149 7.02 9.66 8.34
CA HIS A 149 5.71 9.06 8.20
C HIS A 149 5.71 7.96 7.12
N ALA A 150 6.28 8.22 5.94
CA ALA A 150 6.43 7.22 4.88
C ALA A 150 7.28 6.00 5.31
N MET A 151 8.31 6.20 6.12
CA MET A 151 9.15 5.13 6.68
C MET A 151 8.38 4.19 7.61
N ALA A 152 7.37 4.70 8.34
CA ALA A 152 6.47 3.86 9.13
C ALA A 152 5.68 2.87 8.25
N TYR A 153 5.44 3.22 6.98
CA TYR A 153 4.85 2.37 5.94
C TYR A 153 5.89 1.65 5.07
N ARG A 154 7.17 1.65 5.47
CA ARG A 154 8.28 0.96 4.77
C ARG A 154 8.59 1.49 3.36
N ILE A 155 8.16 2.71 3.04
CA ILE A 155 8.39 3.31 1.71
C ILE A 155 9.82 3.84 1.59
N PHE A 156 10.39 4.39 2.65
CA PHE A 156 11.79 4.82 2.74
C PHE A 156 12.43 4.26 4.02
N CYS A 157 13.73 4.47 4.19
CA CYS A 157 14.42 4.26 5.47
C CYS A 157 15.38 5.41 5.80
N GLU A 158 15.75 5.54 7.08
CA GLU A 158 16.77 6.46 7.58
C GLU A 158 17.98 5.63 8.05
N PRO A 159 18.88 5.19 7.15
CA PRO A 159 19.99 4.30 7.52
C PRO A 159 20.98 5.00 8.45
N ILE A 160 21.20 6.29 8.23
CA ILE A 160 22.00 7.18 9.06
C ILE A 160 21.09 8.33 9.48
N LYS A 161 21.14 8.72 10.76
CA LYS A 161 20.34 9.83 11.27
C LYS A 161 20.56 11.08 10.40
N GLY A 162 19.48 11.61 9.83
CA GLY A 162 19.51 12.77 8.94
C GLY A 162 19.57 12.44 7.44
N TYR A 163 19.76 11.18 7.06
CA TYR A 163 19.86 10.72 5.68
C TYR A 163 18.73 9.75 5.34
N VAL A 164 18.21 9.88 4.13
CA VAL A 164 17.12 9.08 3.57
C VAL A 164 17.69 8.18 2.50
N ALA A 165 17.28 6.91 2.51
CA ALA A 165 17.57 5.95 1.46
C ALA A 165 16.30 5.25 0.98
N HIS A 166 16.37 4.75 -0.26
CA HIS A 166 15.29 3.97 -0.82
C HIS A 166 15.12 2.62 -0.12
N THR A 167 13.88 2.14 -0.06
CA THR A 167 13.54 0.73 0.12
C THR A 167 13.10 0.17 -1.23
N ALA A 168 12.80 -1.12 -1.30
CA ALA A 168 12.20 -1.74 -2.49
C ALA A 168 10.98 -0.96 -3.01
N ALA A 169 10.15 -0.42 -2.10
CA ALA A 169 8.90 0.26 -2.43
C ALA A 169 9.13 1.63 -3.09
N SER A 170 9.96 2.50 -2.50
CA SER A 170 10.26 3.80 -3.13
C SER A 170 11.15 3.65 -4.35
N LYS A 171 12.01 2.64 -4.42
CA LYS A 171 12.80 2.35 -5.63
C LYS A 171 11.90 1.94 -6.79
N CYS A 172 10.95 1.03 -6.54
CA CYS A 172 9.90 0.68 -7.51
C CYS A 172 9.11 1.92 -7.97
N LEU A 173 8.75 2.81 -7.05
CA LEU A 173 8.06 4.05 -7.40
C LEU A 173 8.91 5.01 -8.24
N ALA A 174 10.22 5.06 -8.01
CA ALA A 174 11.14 5.87 -8.80
C ALA A 174 11.31 5.31 -10.23
N ASP A 175 11.35 3.99 -10.36
CA ASP A 175 11.69 3.31 -11.61
C ASP A 175 10.46 2.97 -12.49
N ASP A 176 9.25 2.93 -11.93
CA ASP A 176 8.01 2.58 -12.63
C ASP A 176 7.08 3.82 -12.83
N PRO A 177 7.08 4.44 -14.02
CA PRO A 177 6.20 5.58 -14.32
C PRO A 177 4.71 5.25 -14.21
N LEU A 178 4.30 4.00 -14.46
CA LEU A 178 2.90 3.61 -14.34
C LEU A 178 2.47 3.56 -12.87
N MET A 179 3.34 3.06 -11.99
CA MET A 179 3.11 3.11 -10.55
C MET A 179 3.03 4.55 -10.03
N LYS A 180 3.94 5.42 -10.50
CA LYS A 180 3.93 6.86 -10.18
C LYS A 180 2.62 7.53 -10.64
N ALA A 181 2.19 7.27 -11.88
CA ALA A 181 0.93 7.78 -12.42
C ALA A 181 -0.29 7.26 -11.65
N TRP A 182 -0.32 5.97 -11.31
CA TRP A 182 -1.40 5.38 -10.52
C TRP A 182 -1.50 5.99 -9.12
N LEU A 183 -0.38 6.18 -8.42
CA LEU A 183 -0.37 6.83 -7.10
C LEU A 183 -0.75 8.31 -7.18
N GLY A 184 -0.34 9.01 -8.24
CA GLY A 184 -0.82 10.37 -8.53
C GLY A 184 -2.34 10.40 -8.65
N PHE A 185 -2.91 9.59 -9.54
CA PHE A 185 -4.36 9.46 -9.69
C PHE A 185 -5.07 9.06 -8.38
N ALA A 186 -4.52 8.09 -7.64
CA ALA A 186 -5.13 7.62 -6.39
C ALA A 186 -5.15 8.70 -5.30
N THR A 187 -4.08 9.49 -5.19
CA THR A 187 -3.96 10.53 -4.14
C THR A 187 -4.63 11.85 -4.52
N GLU A 188 -4.70 12.18 -5.81
CA GLU A 188 -5.26 13.42 -6.32
C GLU A 188 -6.75 13.32 -6.64
N GLU A 189 -7.22 12.18 -7.16
CA GLU A 189 -8.60 12.04 -7.63
C GLU A 189 -9.41 11.13 -6.73
N LEU A 190 -8.95 9.91 -6.50
CA LEU A 190 -9.72 8.89 -5.78
C LEU A 190 -9.86 9.21 -4.29
N TRP A 191 -8.77 9.60 -3.63
CA TRP A 191 -8.79 9.81 -2.18
C TRP A 191 -9.66 11.01 -1.76
N PRO A 192 -9.57 12.20 -2.40
CA PRO A 192 -10.50 13.30 -2.13
C PRO A 192 -11.96 12.94 -2.43
N SER A 193 -12.21 12.16 -3.49
CA SER A 193 -13.55 11.67 -3.80
C SER A 193 -14.06 10.70 -2.74
N ALA A 194 -13.21 9.77 -2.28
CA ALA A 194 -13.58 8.76 -1.31
C ALA A 194 -14.08 9.40 0.00
N VAL A 195 -13.41 10.44 0.49
CA VAL A 195 -13.82 11.15 1.72
C VAL A 195 -15.15 11.90 1.57
N LYS A 196 -15.60 12.16 0.33
CA LYS A 196 -16.90 12.78 0.00
C LYS A 196 -18.02 11.78 -0.28
N THR A 197 -17.76 10.49 -0.18
CA THR A 197 -18.77 9.45 -0.52
C THR A 197 -20.03 9.55 0.34
N VAL A 198 -19.87 9.72 1.65
CA VAL A 198 -21.01 9.84 2.56
C VAL A 198 -21.77 11.15 2.32
N ASP A 199 -21.05 12.26 2.07
CA ASP A 199 -21.65 13.54 1.69
C ASP A 199 -22.51 13.41 0.42
N ALA A 200 -22.02 12.68 -0.59
CA ALA A 200 -22.75 12.41 -1.82
C ALA A 200 -24.03 11.60 -1.59
N LEU A 201 -23.96 10.53 -0.78
CA LEU A 201 -25.12 9.71 -0.43
C LEU A 201 -26.18 10.49 0.35
N GLN A 202 -25.77 11.44 1.19
CA GLN A 202 -26.70 12.32 1.89
C GLN A 202 -27.34 13.37 0.96
N ARG A 203 -26.57 13.87 -0.01
CA ARG A 203 -27.04 14.88 -0.96
C ARG A 203 -28.00 14.31 -2.00
N TRP A 204 -27.72 13.11 -2.50
CA TRP A 204 -28.48 12.44 -3.55
C TRP A 204 -28.94 11.06 -3.07
N LEU A 205 -30.15 11.02 -2.51
CA LEU A 205 -30.77 9.79 -2.01
C LEU A 205 -31.16 8.81 -3.13
N ASP A 206 -31.46 9.36 -4.31
CA ASP A 206 -31.79 8.61 -5.52
C ASP A 206 -30.91 9.12 -6.66
N VAL A 207 -29.91 8.32 -7.03
CA VAL A 207 -28.91 8.69 -8.04
C VAL A 207 -29.52 8.52 -9.42
N GLN A 208 -29.76 9.64 -10.10
CA GLN A 208 -30.41 9.67 -11.42
C GLN A 208 -29.49 10.19 -12.52
N GLU A 209 -28.42 10.91 -12.16
CA GLU A 209 -27.52 11.54 -13.13
C GLU A 209 -26.05 11.14 -12.90
N PRO A 210 -25.24 10.94 -13.96
CA PRO A 210 -23.83 10.54 -13.83
C PRO A 210 -22.93 11.53 -13.07
N ASN A 211 -23.37 12.77 -12.87
CA ASN A 211 -22.67 13.81 -12.13
C ASN A 211 -23.01 13.85 -10.62
N GLN A 212 -23.89 12.97 -10.16
CA GLN A 212 -24.28 12.86 -8.75
C GLN A 212 -23.30 11.95 -8.00
N THR A 213 -22.02 12.33 -8.01
CA THR A 213 -20.94 11.52 -7.44
C THR A 213 -20.12 12.29 -6.43
N ALA A 214 -19.43 11.55 -5.58
CA ALA A 214 -18.46 12.10 -4.62
C ALA A 214 -17.29 12.81 -5.30
N PHE A 215 -16.94 12.41 -6.52
CA PHE A 215 -15.94 13.09 -7.34
C PHE A 215 -16.36 14.52 -7.67
N ASN A 216 -17.61 14.72 -8.09
CA ASN A 216 -18.13 16.05 -8.40
C ASN A 216 -18.15 16.97 -7.16
N ILE A 217 -18.42 16.40 -5.98
CA ILE A 217 -18.36 17.15 -4.72
C ILE A 217 -16.91 17.50 -4.37
N ALA A 218 -15.97 16.55 -4.49
CA ALA A 218 -14.57 16.74 -4.11
C ALA A 218 -13.83 17.73 -5.01
N HIS A 219 -14.16 17.74 -6.31
CA HIS A 219 -13.44 18.50 -7.35
C HIS A 219 -14.21 19.72 -7.86
N GLU A 220 -15.38 20.01 -7.28
CA GLU A 220 -16.23 21.15 -7.66
C GLU A 220 -16.53 21.18 -9.17
N THR A 221 -16.80 20.01 -9.77
CA THR A 221 -17.04 19.88 -11.22
C THR A 221 -18.53 19.85 -11.55
N GLU A 222 -18.93 20.66 -12.54
CA GLU A 222 -20.29 20.64 -13.14
C GLU A 222 -20.46 19.47 -14.14
N PRO A 223 -21.70 19.08 -14.50
CA PRO A 223 -21.94 18.09 -15.55
C PRO A 223 -21.27 18.50 -16.87
N LEU A 224 -20.48 17.58 -17.45
CA LEU A 224 -19.80 17.76 -18.73
C LEU A 224 -20.76 17.89 -19.92
N PHE A 225 -22.00 17.40 -19.79
CA PHE A 225 -23.03 17.48 -20.82
C PHE A 225 -24.34 17.97 -20.18
N ARG A 226 -24.91 19.03 -20.76
CA ARG A 226 -26.25 19.57 -20.44
C ARG A 226 -27.25 19.16 -21.51
#